data_AF-A0AAW1UKI0-F1
#
_entry.id   AF-A0AAW1UKI0-F1
#
_cell.length_a   1.000
_cell.length_b   1.000
_cell.length_c   1.000
_cell.angle_alpha   90.00
_cell.angle_beta   90.00
_cell.angle_gamma   90.00
#
_symmetry.space_group_name_H-M   'P 1'
#
loop_
_entity.id
_entity.type
_entity.pdbx_description
1 polymer ?
#
loop_
_entity_poly.entity_id
_entity_poly.type
_entity_poly.pdbx_seq_one_letter_code
_entity_poly.pdbx_strand_id
1 'polypeptide(L)'
;MQDAHVNTRESNNNHCTNVVTSSVITNIVHVINITFVILIVYLSLCGDFVFFTWHPILLSVGWMVFSTEGILTLNKNNNILKKLTEPNRILLHWILQTIALISITLGFLIALKSKNDKNKSHFKTWHALFGLLGVIFAILSGLNGISALYSNALKNLYSPKLNKFIHVLSGTLAYLFGGISGILSVYSKWFGRKTANNSIIFGVSLILVSIVVIWTLIKPVKSVCDRFRNLISV
;
A
#
# COMPACT_ATOMS: atom_id res chain seq x y z
N MET A 1 -37.31 27.52 -11.25
CA MET A 1 -37.49 26.15 -10.71
C MET A 1 -36.95 25.06 -11.64
N GLN A 2 -37.05 25.21 -12.96
CA GLN A 2 -36.54 24.24 -13.94
C GLN A 2 -35.01 24.09 -13.92
N ASP A 3 -34.28 25.20 -13.77
CA ASP A 3 -32.80 25.20 -13.76
C ASP A 3 -32.21 24.49 -12.53
N ALA A 4 -32.85 24.58 -11.37
CA ALA A 4 -32.43 23.87 -10.16
C ALA A 4 -32.60 22.35 -10.29
N HIS A 5 -33.63 21.90 -11.01
CA HIS A 5 -33.87 20.49 -11.31
C HIS A 5 -32.90 19.92 -12.35
N VAL A 6 -32.50 20.71 -13.34
CA VAL A 6 -31.48 20.31 -14.34
C VAL A 6 -30.11 20.19 -13.66
N ASN A 7 -29.72 21.18 -12.85
CA ASN A 7 -28.42 21.21 -12.18
C ASN A 7 -28.25 20.07 -11.14
N THR A 8 -29.34 19.70 -10.46
CA THR A 8 -29.35 18.53 -9.55
C THR A 8 -29.26 17.20 -10.30
N ARG A 9 -29.94 17.05 -11.44
CA ARG A 9 -29.85 15.84 -12.27
C ARG A 9 -28.45 15.66 -12.87
N GLU A 10 -27.85 16.74 -13.36
CA GLU A 10 -26.50 16.72 -13.93
C GLU A 10 -25.44 16.39 -12.87
N SER A 11 -25.54 17.00 -11.68
CA SER A 11 -24.70 16.67 -10.53
C SER A 11 -24.82 15.20 -10.11
N ASN A 12 -26.04 14.65 -10.07
CA ASN A 12 -26.27 13.24 -9.74
C ASN A 12 -25.71 12.29 -10.80
N ASN A 13 -25.85 12.63 -12.09
CA ASN A 13 -25.27 11.86 -13.18
C ASN A 13 -23.75 11.87 -13.12
N ASN A 14 -23.14 13.04 -12.91
CA ASN A 14 -21.69 13.19 -12.75
C ASN A 14 -21.16 12.45 -11.52
N HIS A 15 -21.92 12.43 -10.43
CA HIS A 15 -21.56 11.64 -9.25
C HIS A 15 -21.59 10.13 -9.54
N CYS A 16 -22.66 9.65 -10.19
CA CYS A 16 -22.83 8.25 -10.55
C CYS A 16 -21.71 7.77 -11.48
N THR A 17 -21.40 8.52 -12.55
CA THR A 17 -20.33 8.19 -13.49
C THR A 17 -18.97 8.13 -12.79
N ASN A 18 -18.65 9.09 -11.92
CA ASN A 18 -17.41 9.10 -11.15
C ASN A 18 -17.27 7.89 -10.21
N VAL A 19 -18.36 7.47 -9.56
CA VAL A 19 -18.38 6.28 -8.70
C VAL A 19 -18.16 5.00 -9.51
N VAL A 20 -18.84 4.86 -10.65
CA VAL A 20 -18.68 3.69 -11.55
C VAL A 20 -17.25 3.62 -12.10
N THR A 21 -16.73 4.73 -12.63
CA THR A 21 -15.36 4.81 -13.15
C THR A 21 -14.33 4.46 -12.08
N SER A 22 -14.47 5.01 -10.88
CA SER A 22 -13.57 4.69 -9.75
C SER A 22 -13.62 3.22 -9.37
N SER A 23 -14.79 2.58 -9.46
CA SER A 23 -14.89 1.15 -9.17
C SER A 23 -14.23 0.29 -10.25
N VAL A 24 -14.45 0.59 -11.54
CA VAL A 24 -13.83 -0.13 -12.65
C VAL A 24 -12.31 -0.06 -12.55
N ILE A 25 -11.75 1.13 -12.30
CA ILE A 25 -10.30 1.30 -12.13
C ILE A 25 -9.79 0.50 -10.93
N THR A 26 -10.53 0.48 -9.81
CA THR A 26 -10.14 -0.32 -8.64
C THR A 26 -10.08 -1.81 -8.96
N ASN A 27 -11.03 -2.35 -9.72
CA ASN A 27 -11.01 -3.75 -10.17
C ASN A 27 -9.81 -4.06 -11.08
N ILE A 28 -9.50 -3.15 -12.01
CA ILE A 28 -8.33 -3.28 -12.88
C ILE A 28 -7.04 -3.29 -12.03
N VAL A 29 -6.95 -2.42 -11.02
CA VAL A 29 -5.80 -2.35 -10.12
C VAL A 29 -5.62 -3.64 -9.33
N HIS A 30 -6.69 -4.30 -8.87
CA HIS A 30 -6.59 -5.61 -8.23
C HIS A 30 -5.93 -6.64 -9.16
N VAL A 31 -6.36 -6.70 -10.43
CA VAL A 31 -5.79 -7.63 -11.43
C VAL A 31 -4.33 -7.32 -11.75
N ILE A 32 -4.01 -6.04 -11.98
CA ILE A 32 -2.65 -5.57 -12.23
C ILE A 32 -1.73 -5.92 -11.06
N ASN A 33 -2.18 -5.68 -9.84
CA ASN A 33 -1.44 -5.94 -8.62
C ASN A 33 -1.08 -7.42 -8.47
N ILE A 34 -2.07 -8.31 -8.61
CA ILE A 34 -1.85 -9.76 -8.56
C ILE A 34 -0.91 -10.22 -9.69
N THR A 35 -1.08 -9.69 -10.91
CA THR A 35 -0.21 -10.02 -12.04
C THR A 35 1.24 -9.65 -11.76
N PHE A 36 1.48 -8.44 -11.23
CA PHE A 36 2.83 -8.00 -10.85
C PHE A 36 3.44 -8.89 -9.77
N VAL A 37 2.67 -9.27 -8.74
CA VAL A 37 3.17 -10.13 -7.66
C VAL A 37 3.48 -11.54 -8.16
N ILE A 38 2.62 -12.11 -9.00
CA ILE A 38 2.86 -13.42 -9.63
C ILE A 38 4.18 -13.38 -10.43
N LEU A 39 4.43 -12.31 -11.19
CA LEU A 39 5.69 -12.14 -11.90
C LEU A 39 6.89 -12.12 -10.96
N ILE A 40 6.85 -11.34 -9.87
CA ILE A 40 7.96 -11.29 -8.90
C ILE A 40 8.19 -12.64 -8.23
N VAL A 41 7.12 -13.35 -7.85
CA VAL A 41 7.21 -14.70 -7.27
C VAL A 41 7.81 -15.66 -8.29
N TYR A 42 7.32 -15.65 -9.53
CA TYR A 42 7.86 -16.47 -10.62
C TYR A 42 9.35 -16.22 -10.84
N LEU A 43 9.78 -14.96 -10.96
CA LEU A 43 11.20 -14.60 -11.12
C LEU A 43 12.05 -15.01 -9.91
N SER A 44 11.46 -15.02 -8.72
CA SER A 44 12.13 -15.46 -7.49
C SER A 44 12.34 -16.98 -7.50
N LEU A 45 11.36 -17.74 -7.95
CA LEU A 45 11.37 -19.21 -8.00
C LEU A 45 12.10 -19.77 -9.24
N CYS A 46 12.24 -18.97 -10.30
CA CYS A 46 12.97 -19.35 -11.51
C CYS A 46 14.48 -19.23 -11.27
N GLY A 47 15.15 -20.35 -10.99
CA GLY A 47 16.59 -20.47 -10.72
C GLY A 47 16.87 -20.87 -9.26
N ASP A 48 18.09 -20.61 -8.78
CA ASP A 48 18.50 -21.07 -7.46
C ASP A 48 17.66 -20.46 -6.32
N PHE A 49 17.11 -21.35 -5.50
CA PHE A 49 16.38 -20.95 -4.30
C PHE A 49 17.35 -20.79 -3.13
N VAL A 50 17.71 -19.55 -2.84
CA VAL A 50 18.63 -19.18 -1.75
C VAL A 50 17.90 -18.41 -0.66
N PHE A 51 18.51 -18.25 0.52
CA PHE A 51 17.89 -17.53 1.64
C PHE A 51 17.37 -16.14 1.26
N PHE A 52 18.11 -15.40 0.41
CA PHE A 52 17.69 -14.07 -0.07
C PHE A 52 16.44 -14.12 -0.97
N THR A 53 16.09 -15.25 -1.59
CA THR A 53 14.90 -15.40 -2.45
C THR A 53 13.60 -15.11 -1.70
N TRP A 54 13.57 -15.32 -0.39
CA TRP A 54 12.43 -14.97 0.45
C TRP A 54 12.17 -13.46 0.57
N HIS A 55 13.21 -12.62 0.42
CA HIS A 55 13.05 -11.16 0.50
C HIS A 55 12.08 -10.60 -0.57
N PRO A 56 12.33 -10.77 -1.89
CA PRO A 56 11.43 -10.26 -2.91
C PRO A 56 10.03 -10.91 -2.84
N ILE A 57 9.92 -12.19 -2.45
CA ILE A 57 8.62 -12.86 -2.27
C ILE A 57 7.83 -12.22 -1.13
N LEU A 58 8.39 -12.17 0.08
CA LEU A 58 7.69 -11.65 1.25
C LEU A 58 7.39 -10.16 1.15
N LEU A 59 8.29 -9.36 0.58
CA LEU A 59 8.03 -7.93 0.42
C LEU A 59 7.02 -7.63 -0.69
N SER A 60 7.03 -8.36 -1.81
CA SER A 60 6.00 -8.19 -2.84
C SER A 60 4.63 -8.62 -2.32
N VAL A 61 4.52 -9.78 -1.67
CA VAL A 61 3.25 -10.24 -1.08
C VAL A 61 2.80 -9.31 0.06
N GLY A 62 3.70 -8.91 0.94
CA GLY A 62 3.39 -8.05 2.09
C GLY A 62 2.94 -6.64 1.68
N TRP A 63 3.75 -5.92 0.89
CA TRP A 63 3.42 -4.57 0.44
C TRP A 63 2.35 -4.56 -0.64
N MET A 64 2.55 -5.33 -1.70
CA MET A 64 1.72 -5.22 -2.90
C MET A 64 0.41 -5.96 -2.73
N VAL A 65 0.36 -7.17 -2.15
CA VAL A 65 -0.94 -7.84 -1.92
C VAL A 65 -1.57 -7.31 -0.64
N PHE A 66 -1.06 -7.71 0.52
CA PHE A 66 -1.78 -7.52 1.78
C PHE A 66 -1.96 -6.05 2.16
N SER A 67 -0.93 -5.20 2.01
CA SER A 67 -1.08 -3.78 2.36
C SER A 67 -2.00 -3.04 1.38
N THR A 68 -1.86 -3.26 0.07
CA THR A 68 -2.75 -2.67 -0.96
C THR A 68 -4.20 -3.08 -0.74
N GLU A 69 -4.48 -4.38 -0.63
CA GLU A 69 -5.83 -4.89 -0.40
C GLU A 69 -6.38 -4.37 0.92
N GLY A 70 -5.55 -4.35 1.97
CA GLY A 70 -5.90 -3.76 3.26
C GLY A 70 -6.33 -2.29 3.14
N ILE A 71 -5.66 -1.47 2.33
CA ILE A 71 -6.04 -0.07 2.10
C ILE A 71 -7.33 0.01 1.26
N LEU A 72 -7.42 -0.78 0.18
CA LEU A 72 -8.56 -0.79 -0.73
C LEU A 72 -9.84 -1.34 -0.09
N THR A 73 -9.77 -2.07 1.03
CA THR A 73 -10.97 -2.48 1.78
C THR A 73 -11.71 -1.30 2.43
N LEU A 74 -11.01 -0.21 2.73
CA LEU A 74 -11.61 1.02 3.25
C LEU A 74 -12.10 1.95 2.12
N ASN A 75 -11.82 1.61 0.86
CA ASN A 75 -12.35 2.32 -0.29
C ASN A 75 -13.83 1.98 -0.49
N LYS A 76 -14.72 2.95 -0.25
CA LYS A 76 -16.18 2.81 -0.45
C LYS A 76 -16.59 2.54 -1.91
N ASN A 77 -15.73 2.86 -2.88
CA ASN A 77 -15.95 2.58 -4.31
C ASN A 77 -15.44 1.19 -4.72
N ASN A 78 -14.92 0.40 -3.76
CA ASN A 78 -14.57 -0.99 -4.02
C ASN A 78 -15.86 -1.84 -4.02
N ASN A 79 -16.26 -2.26 -5.22
CA ASN A 79 -17.47 -3.04 -5.45
C ASN A 79 -17.36 -4.49 -4.96
N ILE A 80 -16.16 -5.06 -4.90
CA ILE A 80 -15.92 -6.43 -4.39
C ILE A 80 -16.47 -6.58 -2.96
N LEU A 81 -16.35 -5.52 -2.17
CA LEU A 81 -16.73 -5.49 -0.76
C LEU A 81 -17.99 -4.65 -0.51
N LYS A 82 -18.78 -4.34 -1.55
CA LYS A 82 -19.95 -3.43 -1.45
C LYS A 82 -20.97 -3.87 -0.39
N LYS A 83 -21.10 -5.18 -0.16
CA LYS A 83 -22.01 -5.77 0.83
C LYS A 83 -21.46 -5.78 2.27
N LEU A 84 -20.18 -5.49 2.47
CA LEU A 84 -19.59 -5.46 3.81
C LEU A 84 -19.92 -4.16 4.54
N THR A 85 -20.33 -4.30 5.80
CA THR A 85 -20.51 -3.19 6.74
C THR A 85 -19.18 -2.51 7.04
N GLU A 86 -19.22 -1.26 7.51
CA GLU A 86 -18.00 -0.51 7.86
C GLU A 86 -17.16 -1.21 8.95
N PRO A 87 -17.74 -1.76 10.04
CA PRO A 87 -16.97 -2.52 11.02
C PRO A 87 -16.23 -3.73 10.42
N ASN A 88 -16.88 -4.46 9.50
CA ASN A 88 -16.26 -5.62 8.85
C ASN A 88 -15.13 -5.21 7.90
N ARG A 89 -15.27 -4.07 7.22
CA ARG A 89 -14.19 -3.50 6.40
C ARG A 89 -13.00 -3.08 7.26
N ILE A 90 -13.24 -2.49 8.43
CA ILE A 90 -12.18 -2.12 9.38
C ILE A 90 -11.48 -3.38 9.92
N LEU A 91 -12.23 -4.43 10.26
CA LEU A 91 -11.67 -5.71 10.69
C LEU A 91 -10.79 -6.32 9.60
N LEU A 92 -11.27 -6.36 8.36
CA LEU A 92 -10.52 -6.90 7.22
C LEU A 92 -9.26 -6.08 6.94
N HIS A 93 -9.34 -4.74 6.99
CA HIS A 93 -8.18 -3.85 6.94
C HIS A 93 -7.15 -4.23 8.01
N TRP A 94 -7.58 -4.38 9.26
CA TRP A 94 -6.70 -4.70 10.37
C TRP A 94 -6.00 -6.07 10.21
N ILE A 95 -6.75 -7.10 9.81
CA ILE A 95 -6.21 -8.44 9.54
C ILE A 95 -5.16 -8.38 8.42
N LEU A 96 -5.50 -7.76 7.29
CA LEU A 96 -4.61 -7.68 6.13
C LEU A 96 -3.35 -6.86 6.46
N GLN A 97 -3.46 -5.73 7.15
CA GLN A 97 -2.28 -4.95 7.55
C GLN A 97 -1.40 -5.69 8.58
N THR A 98 -1.99 -6.53 9.43
CA THR A 98 -1.21 -7.35 10.38
C THR A 98 -0.39 -8.40 9.62
N ILE A 99 -1.00 -9.11 8.67
CA ILE A 99 -0.29 -10.08 7.82
C ILE A 99 0.77 -9.38 6.95
N ALA A 100 0.45 -8.20 6.42
CA ALA A 100 1.39 -7.37 5.69
C ALA A 100 2.61 -7.02 6.56
N LEU A 101 2.40 -6.52 7.78
CA LEU A 101 3.47 -6.11 8.68
C LEU A 101 4.41 -7.27 9.04
N ILE A 102 3.85 -8.46 9.30
CA ILE A 102 4.66 -9.67 9.55
C ILE A 102 5.51 -10.01 8.33
N SER A 103 4.89 -10.07 7.15
CA SER A 103 5.58 -10.39 5.88
C SER A 103 6.69 -9.39 5.56
N ILE A 104 6.39 -8.10 5.73
CA ILE A 104 7.31 -6.98 5.49
C ILE A 104 8.51 -7.06 6.45
N THR A 105 8.25 -7.32 7.73
CA THR A 105 9.30 -7.42 8.75
C THR A 105 10.21 -8.60 8.46
N LEU A 106 9.65 -9.79 8.21
CA LEU A 106 10.43 -10.99 7.90
C LEU A 106 11.25 -10.81 6.62
N GLY A 107 10.66 -10.33 5.53
CA GLY A 107 11.37 -10.07 4.28
C GLY A 107 12.49 -9.04 4.43
N PHE A 108 12.31 -8.03 5.28
CA PHE A 108 13.33 -7.03 5.57
C PHE A 108 14.49 -7.63 6.40
N LEU A 109 14.18 -8.40 7.45
CA LEU A 109 15.19 -9.07 8.28
C LEU A 109 16.04 -10.05 7.47
N ILE A 110 15.43 -10.77 6.51
CA ILE A 110 16.14 -11.65 5.58
C ILE A 110 17.14 -10.88 4.73
N ALA A 111 16.77 -9.70 4.22
CA ALA A 111 17.69 -8.85 3.45
C ALA A 111 18.84 -8.32 4.32
N LEU A 112 18.58 -7.95 5.57
CA LEU A 112 19.62 -7.54 6.52
C LEU A 112 20.58 -8.68 6.81
N LYS A 113 20.06 -9.85 7.18
CA LYS A 113 20.88 -11.04 7.47
C LYS A 113 21.71 -11.44 6.25
N SER A 114 21.12 -11.49 5.05
CA SER A 114 21.89 -11.84 3.85
C SER A 114 22.99 -10.83 3.53
N LYS A 115 22.88 -9.57 3.95
CA LYS A 115 23.95 -8.57 3.79
C LYS A 115 25.04 -8.75 4.84
N ASN A 116 24.66 -8.99 6.10
CA ASN A 116 25.60 -9.30 7.18
C ASN A 116 26.45 -10.53 6.84
N ASP A 117 25.81 -11.64 6.46
CA ASP A 117 26.49 -12.90 6.13
C ASP A 117 27.47 -12.76 4.94
N LYS A 118 27.30 -11.72 4.11
CA LYS A 118 28.17 -11.40 2.97
C LYS A 118 29.11 -10.21 3.20
N ASN A 119 29.17 -9.69 4.43
CA ASN A 119 29.94 -8.50 4.80
C ASN A 119 29.71 -7.29 3.87
N LYS A 120 28.45 -7.08 3.45
CA LYS A 120 28.07 -5.99 2.53
C LYS A 120 27.53 -4.80 3.29
N SER A 121 27.89 -3.60 2.84
CA SER A 121 27.33 -2.36 3.38
C SER A 121 25.80 -2.27 3.24
N HIS A 122 25.16 -1.67 4.24
CA HIS A 122 23.70 -1.53 4.33
C HIS A 122 23.24 -0.19 3.75
N PHE A 123 21.98 -0.16 3.29
CA PHE A 123 21.26 1.06 2.91
C PHE A 123 21.96 2.01 1.91
N LYS A 124 22.84 1.49 1.05
CA LYS A 124 23.58 2.28 0.03
C LYS A 124 22.81 2.55 -1.27
N THR A 125 21.60 2.02 -1.41
CA THR A 125 20.78 2.19 -2.62
C THR A 125 19.48 2.88 -2.26
N TRP A 126 18.90 3.64 -3.19
CA TRP A 126 17.59 4.25 -3.00
C TRP A 126 16.52 3.21 -2.66
N HIS A 127 16.50 2.06 -3.34
CA HIS A 127 15.60 0.94 -3.00
C HIS A 127 15.69 0.56 -1.51
N ALA A 128 16.91 0.39 -0.99
CA ALA A 128 17.12 0.01 0.41
C ALA A 128 16.78 1.14 1.41
N LEU A 129 17.04 2.41 1.06
CA LEU A 129 16.74 3.55 1.92
C LEU A 129 15.22 3.77 2.03
N PHE A 130 14.52 3.83 0.90
CA PHE A 130 13.05 3.95 0.89
C PHE A 130 12.38 2.71 1.49
N GLY A 131 12.97 1.53 1.30
CA GLY A 131 12.51 0.30 1.96
C GLY A 131 12.59 0.39 3.48
N LEU A 132 13.71 0.91 4.03
CA LEU A 132 13.86 1.15 5.46
C LEU A 132 12.84 2.16 5.99
N LEU A 133 12.65 3.28 5.30
CA LEU A 133 11.64 4.28 5.68
C LEU A 133 10.24 3.65 5.68
N GLY A 134 9.89 2.89 4.65
CA GLY A 134 8.62 2.16 4.56
C GLY A 134 8.40 1.23 5.76
N VAL A 135 9.43 0.44 6.13
CA VAL A 135 9.36 -0.46 7.30
C VAL A 135 9.17 0.31 8.61
N ILE A 136 9.93 1.38 8.84
CA ILE A 136 9.80 2.21 10.05
C ILE A 136 8.37 2.74 10.18
N PHE A 137 7.84 3.36 9.12
CA PHE A 137 6.48 3.89 9.14
C PHE A 137 5.41 2.79 9.22
N ALA A 138 5.64 1.61 8.65
CA ALA A 138 4.72 0.48 8.78
C ALA A 138 4.61 0.00 10.23
N ILE A 139 5.73 -0.10 10.95
CA ILE A 139 5.74 -0.45 12.37
C ILE A 139 5.01 0.62 13.19
N LEU A 140 5.31 1.91 12.95
CA LEU A 140 4.62 3.02 13.62
C LEU A 140 3.10 2.99 13.36
N SER A 141 2.69 2.75 12.11
CA SER A 141 1.29 2.65 11.71
C SER A 141 0.59 1.42 12.31
N GLY A 142 1.28 0.30 12.45
CA GLY A 142 0.77 -0.89 13.14
C GLY A 142 0.50 -0.61 14.62
N LEU A 143 1.48 -0.02 15.33
CA LEU A 143 1.36 0.32 16.75
C LEU A 143 0.24 1.33 17.01
N ASN A 144 0.18 2.43 16.23
CA ASN A 144 -0.89 3.41 16.38
C ASN A 144 -2.24 2.94 15.82
N GLY A 145 -2.26 1.93 14.93
CA GLY A 145 -3.49 1.30 14.46
C GLY A 145 -4.23 0.56 15.58
N ILE A 146 -3.47 -0.09 16.48
CA ILE A 146 -4.02 -0.68 17.72
C ILE A 146 -4.61 0.44 18.60
N SER A 147 -3.85 1.52 18.81
CA SER A 147 -4.34 2.67 19.58
C SER A 147 -5.60 3.28 18.96
N ALA A 148 -5.68 3.38 17.63
CA ALA A 148 -6.84 3.90 16.92
C ALA A 148 -8.08 3.01 17.08
N LEU A 149 -7.90 1.69 17.13
CA LEU A 149 -8.98 0.72 17.37
C LEU A 149 -9.58 0.89 18.77
N TYR A 150 -8.74 1.15 19.77
CA TYR A 150 -9.15 1.39 21.17
C TYR A 150 -9.27 2.87 21.52
N SER A 151 -9.43 3.74 20.53
CA SER A 151 -9.43 5.20 20.72
C SER A 151 -10.49 5.71 21.70
N ASN A 152 -11.64 5.06 21.81
CA ASN A 152 -12.67 5.40 22.80
C ASN A 152 -12.24 5.08 24.24
N ALA A 153 -11.48 4.00 24.45
CA ALA A 153 -10.93 3.64 25.75
C ALA A 153 -9.77 4.58 26.13
N LEU A 154 -9.04 5.09 25.14
CA LEU A 154 -7.84 5.91 25.31
C LEU A 154 -8.12 7.43 25.20
N LYS A 155 -9.39 7.82 25.06
CA LYS A 155 -9.81 9.22 24.86
C LYS A 155 -9.36 10.18 25.97
N ASN A 156 -9.12 9.66 27.17
CA ASN A 156 -8.65 10.43 28.33
C ASN A 156 -7.13 10.69 28.31
N LEU A 157 -6.37 9.92 27.51
CA LEU A 157 -4.91 10.06 27.37
C LEU A 157 -4.56 10.93 26.16
N TYR A 158 -5.32 10.83 25.07
CA TYR A 158 -5.09 11.60 23.84
C TYR A 158 -6.35 11.74 22.98
N SER A 159 -6.38 12.80 22.17
CA SER A 159 -7.50 13.11 21.26
C SER A 159 -7.72 11.99 20.22
N PRO A 160 -8.92 11.39 20.16
CA PRO A 160 -9.25 10.40 19.12
C PRO A 160 -9.07 10.92 17.69
N LYS A 161 -9.31 12.24 17.49
CA LYS A 161 -9.11 12.90 16.20
C LYS A 161 -7.63 12.91 15.81
N LEU A 162 -6.76 13.31 16.74
CA LEU A 162 -5.31 13.36 16.53
C LEU A 162 -4.75 11.95 16.31
N ASN A 163 -5.17 10.98 17.11
CA ASN A 163 -4.74 9.59 16.97
C ASN A 163 -5.10 9.03 15.58
N LYS A 164 -6.34 9.24 15.13
CA LYS A 164 -6.75 8.82 13.79
C LYS A 164 -5.96 9.54 12.68
N PHE A 165 -5.65 10.82 12.85
CA PHE A 165 -4.79 11.56 11.92
C PHE A 165 -3.39 10.96 11.84
N ILE A 166 -2.74 10.71 12.98
CA ILE A 166 -1.40 10.12 13.05
C ILE A 166 -1.39 8.72 12.41
N HIS A 167 -2.41 7.90 12.66
CA HIS A 167 -2.54 6.58 12.03
C HIS A 167 -2.64 6.67 10.50
N VAL A 168 -3.51 7.55 9.98
CA VAL A 168 -3.66 7.72 8.52
C VAL A 168 -2.39 8.31 7.91
N LEU A 169 -1.74 9.28 8.56
CA LEU A 169 -0.50 9.88 8.09
C LEU A 169 0.64 8.85 8.02
N SER A 170 0.91 8.17 9.14
CA SER A 170 1.97 7.16 9.20
C SER A 170 1.73 6.00 8.25
N GLY A 171 0.48 5.51 8.11
CA GLY A 171 0.13 4.45 7.15
C GLY A 171 0.30 4.91 5.70
N THR A 172 -0.04 6.17 5.40
CA THR A 172 0.17 6.76 4.07
C THR A 172 1.66 6.87 3.75
N LEU A 173 2.48 7.33 4.69
CA LEU A 173 3.93 7.40 4.53
C LEU A 173 4.57 6.01 4.40
N ALA A 174 4.09 5.03 5.17
CA ALA A 174 4.53 3.64 5.06
C ALA A 174 4.33 3.11 3.64
N TYR A 175 3.11 3.21 3.12
CA TYR A 175 2.79 2.72 1.78
C TYR A 175 3.47 3.54 0.68
N LEU A 176 3.63 4.87 0.85
CA LEU A 176 4.36 5.72 -0.08
C LEU A 176 5.82 5.28 -0.23
N PHE A 177 6.54 5.17 0.88
CA PHE A 177 7.96 4.79 0.85
C PHE A 177 8.15 3.31 0.47
N GLY A 178 7.27 2.41 0.93
CA GLY A 178 7.23 1.02 0.50
C GLY A 178 6.99 0.89 -1.01
N GLY A 179 6.02 1.65 -1.54
CA GLY A 179 5.70 1.70 -2.97
C GLY A 179 6.84 2.25 -3.83
N ILE A 180 7.49 3.35 -3.39
CA ILE A 180 8.70 3.88 -4.05
C ILE A 180 9.82 2.83 -4.04
N SER A 181 10.03 2.14 -2.91
CA SER A 181 11.00 1.04 -2.83
C SER A 181 10.64 -0.09 -3.81
N GLY A 182 9.36 -0.44 -3.94
CA GLY A 182 8.85 -1.40 -4.92
C GLY A 182 9.14 -0.99 -6.36
N ILE A 183 8.89 0.26 -6.73
CA ILE A 183 9.24 0.83 -8.04
C ILE A 183 10.76 0.73 -8.28
N LEU A 184 11.57 1.17 -7.31
CA LEU A 184 13.03 1.13 -7.40
C LEU A 184 13.60 -0.30 -7.44
N SER A 185 12.85 -1.30 -6.98
CA SER A 185 13.27 -2.71 -7.02
C SER A 185 13.42 -3.23 -8.45
N VAL A 186 12.64 -2.71 -9.40
CA VAL A 186 12.68 -3.05 -10.82
C VAL A 186 14.00 -2.59 -11.47
N TYR A 187 14.62 -1.53 -10.93
CA TYR A 187 15.94 -1.05 -11.34
C TYR A 187 17.11 -1.82 -10.70
N SER A 188 16.83 -2.78 -9.81
CA SER A 188 17.88 -3.49 -9.09
C SER A 188 18.68 -4.42 -10.01
N LYS A 189 19.96 -4.63 -9.66
CA LYS A 189 20.80 -5.65 -10.32
C LYS A 189 20.20 -7.05 -10.21
N TRP A 190 19.39 -7.32 -9.18
CA TRP A 190 18.71 -8.61 -9.03
C TRP A 190 17.63 -8.77 -10.12
N PHE A 191 16.79 -7.76 -10.30
CA PHE A 191 15.73 -7.77 -11.32
C PHE A 191 16.30 -7.87 -12.74
N GLY A 192 17.32 -7.07 -13.06
CA GLY A 192 18.00 -7.12 -14.36
C GLY A 192 18.57 -8.51 -14.66
N ARG A 193 19.24 -9.16 -13.69
CA ARG A 193 19.73 -10.53 -13.88
C ARG A 193 18.60 -11.55 -14.06
N LYS A 194 17.54 -11.50 -13.24
CA LYS A 194 16.42 -12.44 -13.33
C LYS A 194 15.62 -12.32 -14.63
N THR A 195 15.67 -11.16 -15.28
CA THR A 195 14.97 -10.89 -16.53
C THR A 195 15.90 -10.90 -17.75
N ALA A 196 17.17 -11.28 -17.59
CA ALA A 196 18.20 -11.18 -18.63
C ALA A 196 18.29 -9.77 -19.27
N ASN A 197 18.05 -8.72 -18.47
CA ASN A 197 17.96 -7.32 -18.88
C ASN A 197 16.94 -7.05 -19.99
N ASN A 198 15.87 -7.85 -20.08
CA ASN A 198 14.82 -7.65 -21.06
C ASN A 198 14.07 -6.33 -20.80
N SER A 199 14.19 -5.39 -21.74
CA SER A 199 13.62 -4.04 -21.63
C SER A 199 12.08 -4.02 -21.61
N ILE A 200 11.42 -5.00 -22.24
CA ILE A 200 9.96 -5.11 -22.26
C ILE A 200 9.47 -5.51 -20.86
N ILE A 201 10.05 -6.56 -20.27
CA ILE A 201 9.68 -7.00 -18.91
C ILE A 201 9.95 -5.88 -17.90
N PHE A 202 11.07 -5.17 -18.04
CA PHE A 202 11.38 -3.99 -17.25
C PHE A 202 10.30 -2.90 -17.38
N GLY A 203 9.97 -2.48 -18.61
CA GLY A 203 9.00 -1.41 -18.86
C GLY A 203 7.59 -1.76 -18.38
N VAL A 204 7.12 -2.98 -18.68
CA VAL A 204 5.83 -3.49 -18.20
C VAL A 204 5.81 -3.53 -16.67
N SER A 205 6.82 -4.11 -16.02
CA SER A 205 6.87 -4.20 -14.55
C SER A 205 6.83 -2.82 -13.89
N LEU A 206 7.56 -1.84 -14.46
CA LEU A 206 7.59 -0.47 -13.98
C LEU A 206 6.21 0.20 -14.07
N ILE A 207 5.49 0.01 -15.18
CA ILE A 207 4.14 0.54 -15.37
C ILE A 207 3.17 -0.11 -14.38
N LEU A 208 3.17 -1.44 -14.26
CA LEU A 208 2.25 -2.17 -13.39
C LEU A 208 2.40 -1.73 -11.93
N VAL A 209 3.63 -1.73 -11.38
CA VAL A 209 3.86 -1.33 -9.98
C VAL A 209 3.53 0.14 -9.75
N SER A 210 3.83 1.03 -10.70
CA SER A 210 3.55 2.47 -10.56
C SER A 210 2.05 2.75 -10.55
N ILE A 211 1.26 2.12 -11.42
CA ILE A 211 -0.20 2.29 -11.46
C ILE A 211 -0.83 1.87 -10.13
N VAL A 212 -0.43 0.71 -9.59
CA VAL A 212 -0.95 0.20 -8.32
C VAL A 212 -0.63 1.15 -7.16
N VAL A 213 0.63 1.59 -7.06
CA VAL A 213 1.08 2.49 -6.00
C VAL A 213 0.33 3.83 -6.07
N ILE A 214 0.26 4.43 -7.25
CA ILE A 214 -0.41 5.73 -7.45
C ILE A 214 -1.89 5.62 -7.10
N TRP A 215 -2.61 4.65 -7.66
CA TRP A 215 -4.04 4.49 -7.43
C TRP A 215 -4.37 4.30 -5.95
N THR A 216 -3.59 3.46 -5.26
CA THR A 216 -3.80 3.12 -3.86
C THR A 216 -3.56 4.31 -2.93
N LEU A 217 -2.66 5.24 -3.31
CA LEU A 217 -2.32 6.42 -2.52
C LEU A 217 -3.33 7.58 -2.61
N ILE A 218 -4.14 7.67 -3.68
CA ILE A 218 -5.04 8.81 -3.90
C ILE A 218 -5.96 9.07 -2.68
N LYS A 219 -6.64 8.03 -2.19
CA LYS A 219 -7.60 8.18 -1.09
C LYS A 219 -6.94 8.43 0.27
N PRO A 220 -5.90 7.68 0.68
CA PRO A 220 -5.16 7.97 1.91
C PRO A 220 -4.59 9.39 1.93
N VAL A 221 -3.95 9.85 0.85
CA VAL A 221 -3.40 11.21 0.76
C VAL A 221 -4.50 12.26 0.92
N LYS A 222 -5.62 12.11 0.21
CA LYS A 222 -6.78 13.00 0.40
C LYS A 222 -7.27 12.99 1.85
N SER A 223 -7.35 11.81 2.47
CA SER A 223 -7.75 11.71 3.87
C SER A 223 -6.76 12.38 4.83
N VAL A 224 -5.45 12.41 4.54
CA VAL A 224 -4.48 13.15 5.33
C VAL A 224 -4.75 14.65 5.21
N CYS A 225 -4.92 15.17 3.99
CA CYS A 225 -5.19 16.59 3.74
C CYS A 225 -6.49 17.05 4.43
N ASP A 226 -7.58 16.30 4.27
CA ASP A 226 -8.88 16.62 4.86
C ASP A 226 -8.80 16.63 6.40
N ARG A 227 -8.10 15.65 7.00
CA ARG A 227 -7.94 15.57 8.47
C ARG A 227 -7.04 16.66 9.00
N PHE A 228 -5.96 17.00 8.30
CA PHE A 228 -5.08 18.10 8.68
C PHE A 228 -5.84 19.42 8.70
N ARG A 229 -6.62 19.71 7.65
CA ARG A 229 -7.48 20.91 7.59
C ARG A 229 -8.45 21.00 8.76
N ASN A 230 -9.08 19.87 9.13
CA ASN A 230 -10.01 19.80 10.25
C ASN A 230 -9.34 19.96 11.64
N LEU A 231 -8.02 19.77 11.74
CA LEU A 231 -7.28 19.98 12.99
C LEU A 231 -6.86 21.44 13.18
N ILE A 232 -6.59 22.16 12.10
CA ILE A 232 -6.18 23.58 12.15
C ILE A 232 -7.37 24.55 12.14
N SER A 233 -8.57 24.10 11.77
CA SER A 233 -9.79 24.91 11.74
C SER A 233 -10.55 24.94 13.07
N VAL A 234 -9.89 24.57 14.17
CA VAL A 234 -10.40 24.57 15.55
C VAL A 234 -9.67 25.66 16.31
#